data_AF-A0AAJ2CHR0-F1
#
_entry.id   AF-A0AAJ2CHR0-F1
#
_cell.length_a   1.000
_cell.length_b   1.000
_cell.length_c   1.000
_cell.angle_alpha   90.00
_cell.angle_beta   90.00
_cell.angle_gamma   90.00
#
_symmetry.space_group_name_H-M   'P 1'
#
loop_
_entity.id
_entity.type
_entity.pdbx_description
1 polymer ?
#
loop_
_entity_poly.entity_id
_entity_poly.type
_entity_poly.pdbx_seq_one_letter_code
_entity_poly.pdbx_strand_id
1 'polypeptide(L)'
;MSKSDGRMRWAMAAALMGLAPGGAMAAEPLSESDRFFLDEAASACRNGDFPAFLWPFANSQAVRARYGSAAVRDFPIVMMDYSYVTRASERLFAANGGDPRQLVYVQVDFSTGDGGIQRVDWMPGRFAPGEGDGPGTLIEKTGPGGALTFRPSGGCWQLADDIRNPASAR
;
A
#
# COMPACT_ATOMS: atom_id res chain seq x y z
N MET A 1 61.30 60.46 20.47
CA MET A 1 60.26 61.05 21.34
C MET A 1 59.16 60.02 21.53
N SER A 2 58.84 59.75 22.80
CA SER A 2 57.75 58.90 23.33
C SER A 2 56.42 59.08 22.59
N LYS A 3 55.46 58.14 22.60
CA LYS A 3 54.88 57.49 23.77
C LYS A 3 53.96 56.34 23.33
N SER A 4 54.09 55.19 23.99
CA SER A 4 53.16 54.05 23.95
C SER A 4 51.83 54.39 24.64
N ASP A 5 50.73 53.82 24.15
CA ASP A 5 49.51 53.39 24.87
C ASP A 5 48.64 52.66 23.82
N GLY A 6 47.97 51.53 24.02
CA GLY A 6 47.72 50.70 25.18
C GLY A 6 47.08 49.38 24.70
N ARG A 7 47.08 48.40 25.61
CA ARG A 7 46.72 46.99 25.40
C ARG A 7 45.23 46.81 25.09
N MET A 8 44.89 45.93 24.17
CA MET A 8 43.69 45.09 24.31
C MET A 8 44.01 43.68 23.79
N ARG A 9 44.17 42.75 24.72
CA ARG A 9 44.24 41.30 24.50
C ARG A 9 42.80 40.80 24.37
N TRP A 10 42.44 40.15 23.27
CA TRP A 10 41.32 39.21 23.25
C TRP A 10 41.75 37.93 22.52
N ALA A 11 41.31 36.83 23.10
CA ALA A 11 41.80 35.49 22.92
C ALA A 11 41.30 34.83 21.63
N MET A 12 42.05 33.83 21.17
CA MET A 12 41.62 32.82 20.22
C MET A 12 40.33 32.11 20.67
N ALA A 13 39.45 31.80 19.72
CA ALA A 13 38.63 30.59 19.79
C ALA A 13 38.42 30.05 18.37
N ALA A 14 39.02 28.89 18.12
CA ALA A 14 38.83 28.09 16.92
C ALA A 14 37.40 27.52 16.89
N ALA A 15 36.66 27.79 15.82
CA ALA A 15 35.40 27.11 15.55
C ALA A 15 35.68 25.81 14.79
N LEU A 16 35.72 24.70 15.52
CA LEU A 16 35.57 23.35 14.98
C LEU A 16 34.15 23.25 14.41
N MET A 17 34.03 23.13 13.08
CA MET A 17 32.77 22.74 12.44
C MET A 17 32.48 21.29 12.83
N GLY A 18 31.55 21.11 13.78
CA GLY A 18 31.02 19.81 14.14
C GLY A 18 30.26 19.20 12.98
N LEU A 19 30.67 18.00 12.59
CA LEU A 19 29.87 17.06 11.82
C LEU A 19 28.60 16.76 12.62
N ALA A 20 27.45 17.26 12.18
CA ALA A 20 26.18 16.85 12.75
C ALA A 20 25.92 15.38 12.36
N PRO A 21 25.71 14.46 13.32
CA PRO A 21 25.28 13.11 13.00
C PRO A 21 23.89 13.17 12.37
N GLY A 22 23.76 12.58 11.17
CA GLY A 22 22.47 12.40 10.51
C GLY A 22 21.52 11.69 11.45
N GLY A 23 20.43 12.37 11.82
CA GLY A 23 19.41 11.81 12.68
C GLY A 23 18.84 10.55 12.04
N ALA A 24 19.03 9.41 12.70
CA ALA A 24 18.23 8.23 12.43
C ALA A 24 16.78 8.62 12.75
N MET A 25 15.93 8.79 11.72
CA MET A 25 14.50 8.93 11.94
C MET A 25 14.05 7.62 12.61
N ALA A 26 13.67 7.72 13.88
CA ALA A 26 13.10 6.59 14.60
C ALA A 26 11.84 6.16 13.84
N ALA A 27 11.73 4.86 13.54
CA ALA A 27 10.54 4.32 12.91
C ALA A 27 9.33 4.65 13.80
N GLU A 28 8.29 5.25 13.22
CA GLU A 28 7.06 5.52 13.95
C GLU A 28 6.44 4.19 14.43
N PRO A 29 5.90 4.17 15.66
CA PRO A 29 5.23 2.97 16.16
C PRO A 29 4.01 2.63 15.30
N LEU A 30 3.76 1.33 15.11
CA LEU A 30 2.60 0.86 14.35
C LEU A 30 1.29 1.38 14.95
N SER A 31 0.38 1.85 14.09
CA SER A 31 -0.96 2.25 14.50
C SER A 31 -1.77 1.06 15.03
N GLU A 32 -2.88 1.33 15.72
CA GLU A 32 -3.83 0.28 16.12
C GLU A 32 -4.45 -0.41 14.89
N SER A 33 -4.80 0.35 13.86
CA SER A 33 -5.30 -0.19 12.60
C SER A 33 -4.28 -1.11 11.91
N ASP A 34 -2.99 -0.75 11.92
CA ASP A 34 -1.95 -1.62 11.35
C ASP A 34 -1.81 -2.92 12.12
N ARG A 35 -1.87 -2.88 13.45
CA ARG A 35 -1.84 -4.09 14.29
C ARG A 35 -3.03 -5.00 13.98
N PHE A 36 -4.23 -4.43 13.91
CA PHE A 36 -5.44 -5.17 13.52
C PHE A 36 -5.27 -5.86 12.17
N PHE A 37 -4.87 -5.13 11.12
CA PHE A 37 -4.67 -5.73 9.80
C PHE A 37 -3.56 -6.79 9.75
N LEU A 38 -2.48 -6.62 10.53
CA LEU A 38 -1.43 -7.63 10.65
C LEU A 38 -1.94 -8.92 11.30
N ASP A 39 -2.79 -8.80 12.33
CA ASP A 39 -3.39 -9.95 13.00
C ASP A 39 -4.38 -10.69 12.10
N GLU A 40 -5.22 -9.96 11.37
CA GLU A 40 -6.15 -10.52 10.36
C GLU A 40 -5.38 -11.25 9.25
N ALA A 41 -4.33 -10.64 8.70
CA ALA A 41 -3.48 -11.27 7.68
C ALA A 41 -2.82 -12.56 8.21
N ALA A 42 -2.32 -12.53 9.45
CA ALA A 42 -1.73 -13.71 10.08
C ALA A 42 -2.78 -14.81 10.33
N SER A 43 -4.00 -14.44 10.70
CA SER A 43 -5.12 -15.37 10.88
C SER A 43 -5.50 -16.06 9.57
N ALA A 44 -5.66 -15.28 8.50
CA ALA A 44 -5.94 -15.81 7.17
C ALA A 44 -4.85 -16.79 6.70
N CYS A 45 -3.57 -16.48 6.92
CA CYS A 45 -2.47 -17.39 6.61
C CYS A 45 -2.50 -18.70 7.42
N ARG A 46 -2.84 -18.66 8.72
CA ARG A 46 -2.99 -19.89 9.51
C ARG A 46 -4.15 -20.77 9.04
N ASN A 47 -5.21 -20.16 8.53
CA ASN A 47 -6.42 -20.86 8.10
C ASN A 47 -6.38 -21.31 6.64
N GLY A 48 -5.36 -20.94 5.87
CA GLY A 48 -5.33 -21.23 4.43
C GLY A 48 -6.38 -20.45 3.63
N ASP A 49 -6.88 -19.33 4.16
CA ASP A 49 -7.91 -18.50 3.54
C ASP A 49 -7.29 -17.32 2.80
N PHE A 50 -6.93 -17.53 1.54
CA PHE A 50 -6.32 -16.48 0.72
C PHE A 50 -7.27 -15.29 0.42
N PRO A 51 -8.56 -15.48 0.10
CA PRO A 51 -9.50 -14.37 -0.01
C PRO A 51 -9.53 -13.48 1.24
N ALA A 52 -9.57 -14.06 2.44
CA ALA A 52 -9.50 -13.30 3.69
C ALA A 52 -8.14 -12.59 3.89
N PHE A 53 -7.04 -13.15 3.37
CA PHE A 53 -5.72 -12.51 3.40
C PHE A 53 -5.63 -11.29 2.46
N LEU A 54 -6.30 -11.30 1.31
CA LEU A 54 -6.20 -10.21 0.35
C LEU A 54 -6.72 -8.88 0.92
N TRP A 55 -7.77 -8.91 1.76
CA TRP A 55 -8.33 -7.72 2.38
C TRP A 55 -7.33 -6.90 3.22
N PRO A 56 -6.69 -7.45 4.28
CA PRO A 56 -5.70 -6.71 5.06
C PRO A 56 -4.47 -6.35 4.22
N PHE A 57 -4.07 -7.19 3.25
CA PHE A 57 -2.98 -6.88 2.33
C PHE A 57 -3.30 -5.67 1.46
N ALA A 58 -4.52 -5.59 0.94
CA ALA A 58 -4.99 -4.46 0.16
C ALA A 58 -5.12 -3.20 1.02
N ASN A 59 -5.51 -3.30 2.29
CA ASN A 59 -5.81 -2.11 3.09
C ASN A 59 -4.63 -1.54 3.88
N SER A 60 -3.68 -2.36 4.36
CA SER A 60 -2.59 -1.88 5.22
C SER A 60 -1.23 -1.85 4.53
N GLN A 61 -0.56 -0.70 4.65
CA GLN A 61 0.84 -0.57 4.23
C GLN A 61 1.77 -1.44 5.09
N ALA A 62 1.49 -1.59 6.39
CA ALA A 62 2.29 -2.45 7.27
C ALA A 62 2.20 -3.93 6.84
N VAL A 63 1.01 -4.40 6.44
CA VAL A 63 0.83 -5.76 5.91
C VAL A 63 1.61 -5.93 4.60
N ARG A 64 1.57 -4.96 3.68
CA ARG A 64 2.39 -5.01 2.46
C ARG A 64 3.89 -4.92 2.72
N ALA A 65 4.31 -4.18 3.74
CA ALA A 65 5.72 -4.14 4.13
C ALA A 65 6.19 -5.52 4.65
N ARG A 66 5.31 -6.27 5.32
CA ARG A 66 5.61 -7.61 5.84
C ARG A 66 5.54 -8.72 4.79
N TYR A 67 4.51 -8.70 3.94
CA TYR A 67 4.18 -9.79 3.01
C TYR A 67 4.32 -9.40 1.53
N GLY A 68 4.78 -8.20 1.22
CA GLY A 68 5.05 -7.74 -0.15
C GLY A 68 6.52 -7.89 -0.52
N SER A 69 6.86 -7.40 -1.70
CA SER A 69 8.24 -7.04 -2.04
C SER A 69 8.46 -5.55 -1.74
N ALA A 70 9.72 -5.12 -1.57
CA ALA A 70 10.06 -3.73 -1.27
C ALA A 70 9.53 -2.71 -2.31
N ALA A 71 9.15 -3.17 -3.50
CA ALA A 71 8.61 -2.34 -4.58
C ALA A 71 7.09 -2.05 -4.46
N VAL A 72 6.36 -2.71 -3.55
CA VAL A 72 4.88 -2.64 -3.50
C VAL A 72 4.42 -1.48 -2.62
N ARG A 73 4.81 -0.26 -2.99
CA ARG A 73 4.29 0.95 -2.32
C ARG A 73 2.91 1.34 -2.83
N ASP A 74 2.63 1.09 -4.10
CA ASP A 74 1.39 1.48 -4.75
C ASP A 74 0.58 0.25 -5.15
N PHE A 75 -0.17 -0.35 -4.23
CA PHE A 75 -1.01 -1.52 -4.53
C PHE A 75 -2.29 -1.09 -5.26
N PRO A 76 -2.68 -1.73 -6.39
CA PRO A 76 -3.61 -1.14 -7.36
C PRO A 76 -5.07 -1.13 -6.93
N ILE A 77 -5.45 -1.98 -5.97
CA ILE A 77 -6.82 -2.12 -5.48
C ILE A 77 -6.90 -1.95 -3.97
N VAL A 78 -8.09 -1.66 -3.48
CA VAL A 78 -8.43 -1.57 -2.06
C VAL A 78 -9.87 -2.02 -1.87
N MET A 79 -10.21 -2.58 -0.72
CA MET A 79 -11.59 -2.95 -0.41
C MET A 79 -12.22 -1.87 0.46
N MET A 80 -13.39 -1.39 0.06
CA MET A 80 -14.23 -0.45 0.80
C MET A 80 -15.64 -1.02 0.81
N ASP A 81 -16.26 -1.10 2.00
CA ASP A 81 -17.63 -1.59 2.18
C ASP A 81 -17.92 -2.87 1.36
N TYR A 82 -17.11 -3.91 1.62
CA TYR A 82 -17.20 -5.23 0.97
C TYR A 82 -16.96 -5.26 -0.55
N SER A 83 -16.58 -4.13 -1.15
CA SER A 83 -16.34 -3.99 -2.58
C SER A 83 -14.90 -3.61 -2.88
N TYR A 84 -14.29 -4.21 -3.91
CA TYR A 84 -12.99 -3.73 -4.39
C TYR A 84 -13.16 -2.53 -5.31
N VAL A 85 -12.30 -1.53 -5.11
CA VAL A 85 -12.17 -0.34 -5.96
C VAL A 85 -10.71 -0.14 -6.33
N THR A 86 -10.46 0.67 -7.36
CA THR A 86 -9.07 1.06 -7.67
C THR A 86 -8.52 1.97 -6.57
N ARG A 87 -7.22 1.84 -6.28
CA ARG A 87 -6.51 2.73 -5.36
C ARG A 87 -6.60 4.19 -5.77
N ALA A 88 -6.52 4.45 -7.07
CA ALA A 88 -6.61 5.81 -7.59
C ALA A 88 -7.97 6.43 -7.28
N SER A 89 -9.07 5.70 -7.47
CA SER A 89 -10.40 6.19 -7.15
C SER A 89 -10.65 6.36 -5.65
N GLU A 90 -10.10 5.47 -4.81
CA GLU A 90 -10.20 5.64 -3.34
C GLU A 90 -9.49 6.91 -2.87
N ARG A 91 -8.29 7.20 -3.38
CA ARG A 91 -7.58 8.45 -3.07
C ARG A 91 -8.38 9.69 -3.50
N LEU A 92 -9.04 9.64 -4.66
CA LEU A 92 -9.91 10.71 -5.12
C LEU A 92 -11.12 10.87 -4.19
N PHE A 93 -11.80 9.77 -3.87
CA PHE A 93 -12.92 9.74 -2.93
C PHE A 93 -12.55 10.40 -1.61
N ALA A 94 -11.42 10.02 -1.00
CA ALA A 94 -10.94 10.59 0.25
C ALA A 94 -10.61 12.09 0.11
N ALA A 95 -9.96 12.49 -0.97
CA ALA A 95 -9.59 13.89 -1.21
C ALA A 95 -10.79 14.81 -1.49
N ASN A 96 -11.90 14.27 -1.97
CA ASN A 96 -13.07 15.03 -2.40
C ASN A 96 -14.29 14.85 -1.48
N GLY A 97 -14.06 14.60 -0.20
CA GLY A 97 -15.13 14.56 0.81
C GLY A 97 -16.03 13.32 0.74
N GLY A 98 -15.56 12.24 0.13
CA GLY A 98 -16.24 10.96 0.10
C GLY A 98 -17.39 10.87 -0.91
N ASP A 99 -17.29 11.52 -2.08
CA ASP A 99 -18.29 11.36 -3.16
C ASP A 99 -18.19 9.95 -3.78
N PRO A 100 -19.19 9.06 -3.58
CA PRO A 100 -19.14 7.68 -4.08
C PRO A 100 -19.06 7.58 -5.61
N ARG A 101 -19.46 8.63 -6.35
CA ARG A 101 -19.40 8.65 -7.82
C ARG A 101 -17.96 8.62 -8.35
N GLN A 102 -16.98 8.86 -7.50
CA GLN A 102 -15.57 8.83 -7.84
C GLN A 102 -14.99 7.42 -7.77
N LEU A 103 -15.68 6.49 -7.10
CA LEU A 103 -15.24 5.11 -6.93
C LEU A 103 -15.31 4.38 -8.27
N VAL A 104 -14.19 3.74 -8.63
CA VAL A 104 -14.10 2.83 -9.76
C VAL A 104 -14.07 1.43 -9.21
N TYR A 105 -15.22 0.76 -9.26
CA TYR A 105 -15.39 -0.61 -8.78
C TYR A 105 -14.64 -1.62 -9.65
N VAL A 106 -14.19 -2.69 -9.00
CA VAL A 106 -13.30 -3.70 -9.55
C VAL A 106 -13.88 -5.09 -9.29
N GLN A 107 -14.03 -5.87 -10.35
CA GLN A 107 -14.27 -7.31 -10.26
C GLN A 107 -12.95 -7.95 -9.86
N VAL A 108 -12.99 -8.85 -8.88
CA VAL A 108 -11.83 -9.61 -8.44
C VAL A 108 -12.16 -11.10 -8.57
N ASP A 109 -11.34 -11.80 -9.34
CA ASP A 109 -11.45 -13.24 -9.55
C ASP A 109 -10.21 -13.93 -8.98
N PHE A 110 -10.44 -14.97 -8.17
CA PHE A 110 -9.40 -15.73 -7.51
C PHE A 110 -9.16 -17.05 -8.23
N SER A 111 -7.89 -17.42 -8.36
CA SER A 111 -7.50 -18.76 -8.80
C SER A 111 -6.29 -19.27 -8.04
N THR A 112 -6.25 -20.58 -7.80
CA THR A 112 -5.11 -21.27 -7.18
C THR A 112 -4.45 -22.15 -8.24
N GLY A 113 -3.18 -21.90 -8.50
CA GLY A 113 -2.33 -22.71 -9.36
C GLY A 113 -1.51 -23.74 -8.58
N ASP A 114 -0.66 -24.45 -9.32
CA ASP A 114 0.24 -25.45 -8.75
C ASP A 114 1.16 -24.86 -7.67
N GLY A 115 1.51 -25.68 -6.68
CA GLY A 115 2.39 -25.26 -5.59
C GLY A 115 1.79 -24.22 -4.64
N GLY A 116 0.46 -24.05 -4.64
CA GLY A 116 -0.24 -23.12 -3.75
C GLY A 116 -0.10 -21.65 -4.17
N ILE A 117 0.30 -21.41 -5.42
CA ILE A 117 0.35 -20.06 -6.00
C ILE A 117 -1.07 -19.52 -6.11
N GLN A 118 -1.29 -18.33 -5.55
CA GLN A 118 -2.57 -17.65 -5.59
C GLN A 118 -2.51 -16.53 -6.62
N ARG A 119 -3.50 -16.45 -7.49
CA ARG A 119 -3.64 -15.41 -8.49
C ARG A 119 -4.93 -14.65 -8.28
N VAL A 120 -4.82 -13.33 -8.38
CA VAL A 120 -5.93 -12.38 -8.30
C VAL A 120 -5.98 -11.63 -9.61
N ASP A 121 -6.94 -11.96 -10.47
CA ASP A 121 -7.26 -11.15 -11.63
C ASP A 121 -8.21 -10.04 -11.21
N TRP A 122 -7.90 -8.80 -11.57
CA TRP A 122 -8.69 -7.63 -11.18
C TRP A 122 -9.04 -6.78 -12.39
N MET A 123 -10.27 -6.28 -12.43
CA MET A 123 -10.79 -5.58 -13.60
C MET A 123 -11.78 -4.47 -13.26
N PRO A 124 -11.47 -3.21 -13.59
CA PRO A 124 -12.41 -2.11 -13.47
C PRO A 124 -13.64 -2.30 -14.36
N GLY A 125 -14.82 -1.97 -13.84
CA GLY A 125 -16.04 -2.11 -14.61
C GLY A 125 -17.24 -1.32 -14.13
N ARG A 126 -18.32 -1.40 -14.92
CA ARG A 126 -19.67 -1.06 -14.48
C ARG A 126 -20.41 -2.33 -14.13
N PHE A 127 -21.27 -2.22 -13.13
CA PHE A 127 -21.98 -3.35 -12.57
C PHE A 127 -23.48 -3.05 -12.60
N ALA A 128 -24.27 -4.07 -12.93
CA ALA A 128 -25.70 -4.04 -12.69
C ALA A 128 -25.96 -4.38 -11.22
N PRO A 129 -26.92 -3.72 -10.55
CA PRO A 129 -27.30 -4.08 -9.18
C PRO A 129 -27.60 -5.57 -9.07
N GLY A 130 -27.02 -6.21 -8.06
CA GLY A 130 -27.25 -7.62 -7.73
C GLY A 130 -27.91 -7.77 -6.36
N GLU A 131 -28.12 -9.01 -5.94
CA GLU A 131 -28.50 -9.31 -4.56
C GLU A 131 -27.25 -9.26 -3.67
N GLY A 132 -27.33 -8.54 -2.55
CA GLY A 132 -26.27 -8.49 -1.51
C GLY A 132 -25.46 -7.19 -1.44
N ASP A 133 -24.49 -7.18 -0.52
CA ASP A 133 -23.59 -6.06 -0.24
C ASP A 133 -22.37 -6.13 -1.19
N GLY A 134 -22.51 -5.55 -2.38
CA GLY A 134 -21.44 -5.52 -3.38
C GLY A 134 -21.81 -4.71 -4.62
N PRO A 135 -20.90 -4.53 -5.59
CA PRO A 135 -21.19 -3.74 -6.78
C PRO A 135 -22.22 -4.42 -7.70
N GLY A 136 -22.46 -5.72 -7.53
CA GLY A 136 -23.36 -6.53 -8.34
C GLY A 136 -22.65 -7.27 -9.47
N THR A 137 -23.34 -7.52 -10.58
CA THR A 137 -22.79 -8.29 -11.71
C THR A 137 -22.08 -7.38 -12.69
N LEU A 138 -20.83 -7.70 -13.04
CA LEU A 138 -20.07 -6.96 -14.06
C LEU A 138 -20.79 -6.99 -15.42
N ILE A 139 -21.10 -5.82 -15.97
CA ILE A 139 -21.76 -5.65 -17.28
C ILE A 139 -20.88 -4.99 -18.34
N GLU A 140 -19.86 -4.23 -17.93
CA GLU A 140 -18.96 -3.54 -18.86
C GLU A 140 -17.56 -3.39 -18.25
N LYS A 141 -16.52 -3.70 -19.03
CA LYS A 141 -15.13 -3.39 -18.67
C LYS A 141 -14.83 -1.94 -19.00
N THR A 142 -14.42 -1.14 -18.01
CA THR A 142 -14.25 0.31 -18.17
C THR A 142 -12.80 0.77 -18.28
N GLY A 143 -11.84 -0.09 -17.98
CA GLY A 143 -10.43 0.29 -17.98
C GLY A 143 -9.47 -0.90 -17.97
N PRO A 144 -8.16 -0.60 -17.95
CA PRO A 144 -7.14 -1.63 -17.81
C PRO A 144 -7.27 -2.33 -16.46
N GLY A 145 -7.36 -3.66 -16.50
CA GLY A 145 -7.21 -4.51 -15.33
C GLY A 145 -5.77 -4.95 -15.12
N GLY A 146 -5.60 -6.03 -14.37
CA GLY A 146 -4.30 -6.62 -14.13
C GLY A 146 -4.40 -7.95 -13.42
N ALA A 147 -3.25 -8.44 -12.99
CA ALA A 147 -3.16 -9.67 -12.22
C ALA A 147 -2.10 -9.54 -11.14
N LEU A 148 -2.41 -10.07 -9.96
CA LEU A 148 -1.50 -10.16 -8.84
C LEU A 148 -1.20 -11.64 -8.59
N THR A 149 0.07 -11.98 -8.44
CA THR A 149 0.48 -13.36 -8.14
C THR A 149 1.15 -13.41 -6.79
N PHE A 150 0.66 -14.27 -5.91
CA PHE A 150 1.20 -14.50 -4.58
C PHE A 150 1.75 -15.92 -4.48
N ARG A 151 2.94 -16.07 -3.92
CA ARG A 151 3.58 -17.37 -3.70
C ARG A 151 3.61 -17.70 -2.21
N PRO A 152 3.46 -18.97 -1.82
CA PRO A 152 3.71 -19.38 -0.45
C PRO A 152 5.16 -19.06 -0.04
N SER A 153 5.34 -18.44 1.12
CA SER A 153 6.63 -18.07 1.68
C SER A 153 6.51 -17.95 3.21
N GLY A 154 7.40 -18.63 3.95
CA GLY A 154 7.44 -18.53 5.41
C GLY A 154 6.13 -18.88 6.13
N GLY A 155 5.33 -19.80 5.59
CA GLY A 155 4.03 -20.19 6.16
C GLY A 155 2.87 -19.22 5.87
N CYS A 156 3.05 -18.30 4.93
CA CYS A 156 2.03 -17.33 4.50
C CYS A 156 2.17 -17.08 2.99
N TRP A 157 1.46 -16.08 2.44
CA TRP A 157 1.63 -15.66 1.05
C TRP A 157 2.46 -14.40 0.94
N GLN A 158 3.26 -14.33 -0.11
CA GLN A 158 4.03 -13.14 -0.47
C GLN A 158 3.71 -12.70 -1.90
N LEU A 159 3.46 -11.40 -2.10
CA LEU A 159 3.26 -10.86 -3.45
C LEU A 159 4.55 -11.03 -4.27
N ALA A 160 4.46 -11.81 -5.33
CA ALA A 160 5.56 -12.11 -6.25
C ALA A 160 5.51 -11.22 -7.50
N ASP A 161 4.31 -11.04 -8.08
CA ASP A 161 4.13 -10.27 -9.33
C ASP A 161 2.91 -9.36 -9.24
N ASP A 162 3.05 -8.09 -9.69
CA ASP A 162 1.95 -7.14 -9.95
C ASP A 162 2.01 -6.76 -11.43
N ILE A 163 1.15 -7.38 -12.24
CA ILE A 163 1.03 -7.13 -13.68
C ILE A 163 -0.12 -6.16 -13.90
N ARG A 164 0.19 -4.99 -14.47
CA ARG A 164 -0.80 -4.00 -14.88
C ARG A 164 -0.92 -4.03 -16.39
N ASN A 165 -2.11 -4.35 -16.88
CA ASN A 165 -2.34 -4.35 -18.32
C ASN A 165 -2.43 -2.89 -18.79
N PRO A 166 -1.77 -2.50 -19.90
CA PRO A 166 -1.99 -1.17 -20.46
C PRO A 166 -3.44 -1.06 -20.96
N ALA A 167 -3.97 0.16 -21.01
CA ALA A 167 -5.21 0.39 -21.73
C ALA A 167 -4.98 0.01 -23.20
N SER A 168 -5.74 -0.94 -23.74
CA SER A 168 -5.69 -1.24 -25.18
C SER A 168 -6.04 0.03 -25.94
N ALA A 169 -5.14 0.49 -26.82
CA ALA A 169 -5.43 1.58 -27.74
C ALA A 169 -6.66 1.17 -28.56
N ARG A 170 -7.76 1.91 -28.40
CA ARG A 170 -8.95 1.77 -29.25
C ARG A 170 -8.76 2.57 -30.52
#